data_AF-A0A9X8YNA2-F1
#
_entry.id   AF-A0A9X8YNA2-F1
#
_cell.length_a   1.000
_cell.length_b   1.000
_cell.length_c   1.000
_cell.angle_alpha   90.00
_cell.angle_beta   90.00
_cell.angle_gamma   90.00
#
_symmetry.space_group_name_H-M   'P 1'
#
loop_
_entity.id
_entity.type
_entity.pdbx_description
1 polymer ?
#
loop_
_entity_poly.entity_id
_entity_poly.type
_entity_poly.pdbx_seq_one_letter_code
_entity_poly.pdbx_strand_id
1 'polypeptide(L)'
;EVLRGPAAARYGNGAAGGVVNIITKKAGDALHGSLNGYFNVPQHKQEGATKRTDFSLSGPLSDSLSFRLFGGYSKTQADAWDINESHKSERVGAAYASSIPAGREGVVDKNIDALLHWDFAHLQSLEFEYAYGRQGNLYAGDTQNTNTNALVQSN
;
A
#
# COMPACT_ATOMS: atom_id res chain seq x y z
N GLU A 1 -9.16 10.74 -8.67
CA GLU A 1 -10.41 11.51 -8.50
C GLU A 1 -11.07 11.13 -7.17
N VAL A 2 -11.80 12.04 -6.53
CA VAL A 2 -12.53 11.77 -5.28
C VAL A 2 -13.96 12.29 -5.42
N LEU A 3 -14.94 11.39 -5.39
CA LEU A 3 -16.37 11.69 -5.50
C LEU A 3 -17.05 11.41 -4.16
N ARG A 4 -17.94 12.31 -3.73
CA ARG A 4 -18.64 12.21 -2.45
C ARG A 4 -20.15 12.35 -2.66
N GLY A 5 -20.93 11.66 -1.83
CA GLY A 5 -22.39 11.82 -1.80
C GLY A 5 -23.06 11.49 -3.14
N PRO A 6 -24.05 12.29 -3.61
CA PRO A 6 -24.86 11.97 -4.78
C PRO A 6 -24.06 11.70 -6.08
N ALA A 7 -22.90 12.35 -6.25
CA ALA A 7 -22.06 12.16 -7.44
C ALA A 7 -21.41 10.75 -7.50
N ALA A 8 -21.22 10.12 -6.34
CA ALA A 8 -20.66 8.78 -6.24
C ALA A 8 -21.71 7.68 -6.44
N ALA A 9 -23.00 7.96 -6.18
CA ALA A 9 -24.08 6.98 -6.24
C ALA A 9 -24.20 6.26 -7.60
N ARG A 10 -23.79 6.92 -8.70
CA ARG A 10 -23.76 6.33 -10.05
C ARG A 10 -22.81 5.13 -10.20
N TYR A 11 -21.82 4.98 -9.30
CA TYR A 11 -20.91 3.83 -9.29
C TYR A 11 -21.53 2.60 -8.63
N GLY A 12 -22.73 2.73 -8.05
CA GLY A 12 -23.53 1.60 -7.57
C GLY A 12 -23.02 0.99 -6.26
N ASN A 13 -22.83 -0.32 -6.24
CA ASN A 13 -22.52 -1.07 -5.02
C ASN A 13 -21.21 -0.59 -4.35
N GLY A 14 -21.22 -0.43 -3.03
CA GLY A 14 -20.07 0.06 -2.26
C GLY A 14 -19.85 1.59 -2.29
N ALA A 15 -20.62 2.34 -3.09
CA ALA A 15 -20.43 3.79 -3.28
C ALA A 15 -21.27 4.68 -2.34
N ALA A 16 -21.87 4.12 -1.27
CA ALA A 16 -22.75 4.86 -0.37
C ALA A 16 -22.06 6.05 0.34
N GLY A 17 -20.77 5.91 0.67
CA GLY A 17 -19.97 7.01 1.21
C GLY A 17 -19.35 7.89 0.11
N GLY A 18 -18.79 7.26 -0.92
CA GLY A 18 -18.05 7.95 -1.98
C GLY A 18 -17.26 6.98 -2.86
N VAL A 19 -16.50 7.53 -3.81
CA VAL A 19 -15.61 6.78 -4.70
C VAL A 19 -14.26 7.48 -4.76
N VAL A 20 -13.18 6.70 -4.65
CA VAL A 20 -11.82 7.14 -4.91
C VAL A 20 -11.31 6.37 -6.12
N ASN A 21 -11.10 7.08 -7.22
CA ASN A 21 -10.59 6.50 -8.47
C ASN A 21 -9.11 6.86 -8.63
N ILE A 22 -8.23 5.85 -8.61
CA ILE A 22 -6.79 6.01 -8.80
C ILE A 22 -6.49 5.70 -10.26
N ILE A 23 -6.12 6.73 -11.04
CA ILE A 23 -5.80 6.59 -12.45
C ILE A 23 -4.28 6.58 -12.58
N THR A 24 -3.76 5.48 -13.13
CA THR A 24 -2.33 5.27 -13.37
C THR A 24 -1.83 6.11 -14.55
N LYS A 25 -0.52 6.40 -14.58
CA LYS A 25 0.10 7.13 -15.71
C LYS A 25 -0.10 6.33 -17.00
N LYS A 26 -0.33 7.03 -18.12
CA LYS A 26 -0.48 6.43 -19.45
C LYS A 26 0.86 6.36 -20.19
N ALA A 27 0.94 5.51 -21.21
CA ALA A 27 2.02 5.58 -22.19
C ALA A 27 1.87 6.87 -23.04
N GLY A 28 3.00 7.43 -23.46
CA GLY A 28 3.04 8.56 -24.40
C GLY A 28 3.83 8.19 -25.65
N ASP A 29 4.03 9.16 -26.53
CA ASP A 29 4.59 8.94 -27.88
C ASP A 29 6.12 8.70 -27.90
N ALA A 30 6.77 8.80 -26.74
CA ALA A 30 8.20 8.53 -26.59
C ALA A 30 8.47 7.64 -25.38
N LEU A 31 9.64 7.00 -25.38
CA LEU A 31 10.08 6.22 -24.24
C LEU A 31 10.37 7.13 -23.04
N HIS A 32 9.60 6.96 -21.98
CA HIS A 32 9.74 7.68 -20.73
C HIS A 32 9.88 6.70 -19.56
N GLY A 33 10.68 7.07 -18.57
CA GLY A 33 10.83 6.27 -17.36
C GLY A 33 11.08 7.13 -16.13
N SER A 34 10.85 6.55 -14.96
CA SER A 34 11.21 7.14 -13.68
C SER A 34 11.66 6.07 -12.70
N LEU A 35 12.59 6.43 -11.82
CA LEU A 35 12.99 5.64 -10.66
C LEU A 35 12.94 6.58 -9.45
N ASN A 36 12.14 6.22 -8.46
CA ASN A 36 11.88 7.04 -7.29
C ASN A 36 12.29 6.29 -6.03
N GLY A 37 12.98 6.98 -5.13
CA GLY A 37 13.30 6.50 -3.79
C GLY A 37 12.70 7.41 -2.74
N TYR A 38 12.16 6.82 -1.68
CA TYR A 38 11.61 7.53 -0.54
C TYR A 38 12.00 6.82 0.76
N PHE A 39 12.34 7.60 1.79
CA PHE A 39 12.44 7.10 3.15
C PHE A 39 12.04 8.19 4.13
N ASN A 40 11.56 7.80 5.31
CA ASN A 40 11.42 8.70 6.45
C ASN A 40 12.27 8.23 7.63
N VAL A 41 12.52 9.16 8.55
CA VAL A 41 13.25 8.90 9.80
C VAL A 41 12.38 9.45 10.94
N PRO A 42 11.59 8.59 11.60
CA PRO A 42 10.81 9.00 12.76
C PRO A 42 11.71 9.56 13.87
N GLN A 43 11.23 10.56 14.60
CA GLN A 43 11.97 11.16 15.70
C GLN A 43 12.13 10.17 16.87
N HIS A 44 11.12 9.33 17.09
CA HIS A 44 11.09 8.30 18.12
C HIS A 44 11.30 6.92 17.48
N LYS A 45 12.22 6.12 18.03
CA LYS A 45 12.55 4.78 17.47
C LYS A 45 11.42 3.77 17.61
N GLN A 46 10.47 4.04 18.50
CA GLN A 46 9.27 3.24 18.69
C GLN A 46 8.32 3.34 17.49
N GLU A 47 8.46 4.38 16.66
CA GLU A 47 7.63 4.54 15.46
C GLU A 47 8.25 3.85 14.25
N GLY A 48 7.42 3.16 13.48
CA GLY A 48 7.83 2.44 12.29
C GLY A 48 8.33 3.35 11.17
N ALA A 49 9.58 3.14 10.73
CA ALA A 49 10.14 3.83 9.57
C ALA A 49 9.74 3.14 8.25
N THR A 50 9.55 3.94 7.20
CA THR A 50 9.20 3.54 5.85
C THR A 50 10.36 3.75 4.89
N LYS A 51 10.57 2.78 4.00
CA LYS A 51 11.40 2.90 2.81
C LYS A 51 10.61 2.39 1.62
N ARG A 52 10.69 3.11 0.50
CA ARG A 52 10.01 2.77 -0.74
C ARG A 52 10.90 3.06 -1.94
N THR A 53 10.88 2.14 -2.89
CA THR A 53 11.50 2.30 -4.20
C THR A 53 10.52 1.86 -5.25
N ASP A 54 10.24 2.75 -6.21
CA ASP A 54 9.26 2.54 -7.26
C ASP A 54 9.89 2.88 -8.61
N PHE A 55 9.53 2.16 -9.66
CA PHE A 55 9.95 2.48 -11.02
C PHE A 55 8.76 2.47 -11.97
N SER A 56 8.91 3.19 -13.08
CA SER A 56 7.97 3.15 -14.20
C SER A 56 8.73 3.27 -15.51
N LEU A 57 8.28 2.56 -16.54
CA LEU A 57 8.75 2.65 -17.90
C LEU A 57 7.54 2.57 -18.83
N SER A 58 7.43 3.47 -19.80
CA SER A 58 6.37 3.44 -20.79
C SER A 58 6.83 4.05 -22.10
N GLY A 59 6.19 3.67 -23.19
CA GLY A 59 6.48 4.23 -24.51
C GLY A 59 5.97 3.35 -25.65
N PRO A 60 6.24 3.75 -26.91
CA PRO A 60 5.89 2.96 -28.08
C PRO A 60 6.80 1.73 -28.21
N LEU A 61 6.21 0.59 -28.58
CA LEU A 61 6.90 -0.59 -29.11
C LEU A 61 6.90 -0.59 -30.65
N SER A 62 5.86 -0.01 -31.26
CA SER A 62 5.71 0.24 -32.70
C SER A 62 4.79 1.45 -32.92
N ASP A 63 4.48 1.76 -34.18
CA ASP A 63 3.56 2.86 -34.54
C ASP A 63 2.13 2.69 -33.98
N SER A 64 1.72 1.46 -33.66
CA SER A 64 0.37 1.14 -33.18
C SER A 64 0.33 0.41 -31.85
N LEU A 65 1.49 0.04 -31.29
CA LEU A 65 1.59 -0.70 -30.04
C LEU A 65 2.41 0.10 -29.04
N SER A 66 1.87 0.34 -27.85
CA SER A 66 2.60 0.94 -26.74
C SER A 66 2.50 0.08 -25.49
N PHE A 67 3.42 0.31 -24.56
CA PHE A 67 3.45 -0.41 -23.30
C PHE A 67 3.60 0.53 -22.11
N ARG A 68 3.17 0.02 -20.96
CA ARG A 68 3.50 0.55 -19.64
C ARG A 68 3.91 -0.59 -18.73
N LEU A 69 4.98 -0.37 -17.98
CA LEU A 69 5.44 -1.24 -16.91
C LEU A 69 5.71 -0.37 -15.69
N PHE A 70 5.12 -0.68 -14.56
CA PHE A 70 5.53 -0.08 -13.29
C PHE A 70 5.57 -1.14 -12.19
N GLY A 71 6.35 -0.85 -11.16
CA GLY A 71 6.46 -1.73 -10.01
C GLY A 71 7.14 -1.05 -8.86
N GLY A 72 7.01 -1.66 -7.69
CA GLY A 72 7.48 -1.05 -6.47
C GLY A 72 7.71 -2.08 -5.37
N TYR A 73 8.64 -1.70 -4.50
CA TYR A 73 8.86 -2.35 -3.22
C TYR A 73 8.76 -1.30 -2.13
N SER A 74 7.92 -1.55 -1.13
CA SER A 74 7.90 -0.73 0.08
C SER A 74 7.93 -1.58 1.33
N LYS A 75 8.62 -1.07 2.35
CA LYS A 75 8.62 -1.63 3.68
C LYS A 75 8.42 -0.52 4.70
N THR A 76 7.35 -0.62 5.47
CA THR A 76 7.12 0.16 6.69
C THR A 76 7.29 -0.78 7.87
N GLN A 77 8.19 -0.47 8.81
CA GLN A 77 8.30 -1.26 10.04
C GLN A 77 7.02 -1.13 10.86
N ALA A 78 6.75 -2.12 11.70
CA ALA A 78 5.76 -1.96 12.76
C ALA A 78 6.24 -0.91 13.75
N ASP A 79 5.30 -0.31 14.48
CA ASP A 79 5.64 0.36 15.72
C ASP A 79 6.13 -0.68 16.75
N ALA A 80 6.94 -0.25 17.71
CA ALA A 80 7.41 -1.12 18.79
C ALA A 80 6.24 -1.68 19.60
N TRP A 81 6.35 -2.93 20.05
CA TRP A 81 5.27 -3.63 20.77
C TRP A 81 4.83 -2.90 22.07
N ASP A 82 5.74 -2.13 22.68
CA ASP A 82 5.54 -1.40 23.93
C ASP A 82 5.28 0.10 23.74
N ILE A 83 5.05 0.57 22.51
CA ILE A 83 4.85 2.01 22.21
C ILE A 83 3.77 2.67 23.09
N ASN A 84 2.75 1.92 23.51
CA ASN A 84 1.63 2.40 24.31
C ASN A 84 1.68 1.98 25.79
N GLU A 85 2.81 1.46 26.29
CA GLU A 85 2.90 0.94 27.66
C GLU A 85 2.51 1.99 28.72
N SER A 86 2.93 3.25 28.55
CA SER A 86 2.59 4.37 29.43
C SER A 86 1.20 5.00 29.17
N HIS A 87 0.48 4.50 28.16
CA HIS A 87 -0.79 5.07 27.70
C HIS A 87 -1.94 4.06 27.69
N LYS A 88 -1.73 2.86 28.24
CA LYS A 88 -2.76 1.84 28.35
C LYS A 88 -3.87 2.26 29.32
N SER A 89 -5.10 1.86 29.03
CA SER A 89 -6.20 1.93 29.99
C SER A 89 -5.90 1.06 31.21
N GLU A 90 -6.58 1.30 32.33
CA GLU A 90 -6.54 0.36 33.45
C GLU A 90 -6.99 -1.03 32.98
N ARG A 91 -6.21 -2.07 33.29
CA ARG A 91 -6.49 -3.47 32.94
C ARG A 91 -6.27 -4.34 34.17
N VAL A 92 -7.30 -5.10 34.55
CA VAL A 92 -7.34 -5.91 35.77
C VAL A 92 -7.47 -7.40 35.44
N GLY A 93 -7.06 -8.25 36.39
CA GLY A 93 -7.07 -9.71 36.24
C GLY A 93 -5.80 -10.27 35.60
N ALA A 94 -5.38 -11.46 36.04
CA ALA A 94 -4.10 -12.06 35.68
C ALA A 94 -3.90 -12.26 34.16
N ALA A 95 -5.00 -12.39 33.40
CA ALA A 95 -4.96 -12.57 31.95
C ALA A 95 -4.66 -11.28 31.17
N TYR A 96 -4.91 -10.09 31.74
CA TYR A 96 -4.85 -8.82 31.00
C TYR A 96 -3.98 -7.75 31.66
N ALA A 97 -3.55 -7.94 32.91
CA ALA A 97 -2.75 -6.96 33.66
C ALA A 97 -1.44 -6.59 32.95
N SER A 98 -0.87 -7.49 32.15
CA SER A 98 0.36 -7.28 31.37
C SER A 98 0.12 -7.00 29.88
N SER A 99 -1.14 -6.82 29.46
CA SER A 99 -1.49 -6.55 28.06
C SER A 99 -1.33 -5.08 27.71
N ILE A 100 -0.89 -4.83 26.49
CA ILE A 100 -0.61 -3.51 25.92
C ILE A 100 -1.38 -3.38 24.59
N PRO A 101 -2.10 -2.28 24.35
CA PRO A 101 -2.61 -1.97 23.03
C PRO A 101 -1.47 -1.86 22.01
N ALA A 102 -1.51 -2.64 20.94
CA ALA A 102 -0.51 -2.53 19.87
C ALA A 102 -0.50 -1.14 19.21
N GLY A 103 0.66 -0.78 18.66
CA GLY A 103 0.79 0.32 17.71
C GLY A 103 0.32 -0.07 16.31
N ARG A 104 0.79 0.67 15.29
CA ARG A 104 0.48 0.36 13.89
C ARG A 104 1.28 -0.87 13.44
N GLU A 105 0.60 -1.79 12.75
CA GLU A 105 1.28 -2.88 12.05
C GLU A 105 2.17 -2.34 10.93
N GLY A 106 3.31 -3.00 10.76
CA GLY A 106 4.15 -2.76 9.61
C GLY A 106 3.60 -3.46 8.37
N VAL A 107 4.16 -3.13 7.23
CA VAL A 107 3.74 -3.69 5.95
C VAL A 107 4.93 -3.83 5.01
N VAL A 108 4.96 -4.94 4.28
CA VAL A 108 5.81 -5.13 3.11
C VAL A 108 4.89 -5.25 1.90
N ASP A 109 5.05 -4.33 0.96
CA ASP A 109 4.34 -4.32 -0.31
C ASP A 109 5.29 -4.64 -1.46
N LYS A 110 4.82 -5.48 -2.37
CA LYS A 110 5.47 -5.80 -3.63
C LYS A 110 4.42 -5.72 -4.73
N ASN A 111 4.65 -4.91 -5.74
CA ASN A 111 3.74 -4.80 -6.86
C ASN A 111 4.49 -4.74 -8.19
N ILE A 112 3.82 -5.22 -9.23
CA ILE A 112 4.21 -5.12 -10.63
C ILE A 112 2.94 -5.05 -11.47
N ASP A 113 2.95 -4.19 -12.46
CA ASP A 113 1.85 -3.96 -13.39
C ASP A 113 2.43 -3.76 -14.79
N ALA A 114 1.87 -4.49 -15.75
CA ALA A 114 2.20 -4.39 -17.15
C ALA A 114 0.92 -4.19 -17.97
N LEU A 115 0.94 -3.21 -18.86
CA LEU A 115 -0.14 -2.92 -19.79
C LEU A 115 0.41 -2.84 -21.22
N LEU A 116 -0.29 -3.47 -22.15
CA LEU A 116 -0.11 -3.32 -23.59
C LEU A 116 -1.34 -2.63 -24.18
N HIS A 117 -1.11 -1.56 -24.93
CA HIS A 117 -2.15 -0.79 -25.60
C HIS A 117 -1.93 -0.88 -27.11
N TRP A 118 -2.92 -1.37 -27.84
CA TRP A 118 -2.84 -1.64 -29.28
C TRP A 118 -3.93 -0.89 -30.05
N ASP A 119 -3.53 0.11 -30.81
CA ASP A 119 -4.36 0.84 -31.78
C ASP A 119 -4.44 0.07 -33.10
N PHE A 120 -5.29 -0.96 -33.13
CA PHE A 120 -5.38 -1.87 -34.28
C PHE A 120 -6.13 -1.27 -35.48
N ALA A 121 -6.97 -0.25 -35.27
CA ALA A 121 -7.64 0.51 -36.32
C ALA A 121 -7.96 1.94 -35.87
N HIS A 122 -8.37 2.80 -36.80
CA HIS A 122 -8.77 4.17 -36.48
C HIS A 122 -9.90 4.19 -35.45
N LEU A 123 -9.67 4.87 -34.32
CA LEU A 123 -10.59 4.96 -33.18
C LEU A 123 -10.91 3.60 -32.51
N GLN A 124 -10.06 2.58 -32.71
CA GLN A 124 -10.23 1.27 -32.10
C GLN A 124 -8.92 0.81 -31.44
N SER A 125 -8.97 0.69 -30.12
CA SER A 125 -7.85 0.27 -29.28
C SER A 125 -8.21 -0.97 -28.46
N LEU A 126 -7.22 -1.82 -28.21
CA LEU A 126 -7.34 -2.95 -27.29
C LEU A 126 -6.27 -2.85 -26.21
N GLU A 127 -6.67 -3.00 -24.95
CA GLU A 127 -5.76 -2.98 -23.80
C GLU A 127 -5.72 -4.35 -23.12
N PHE A 128 -4.49 -4.83 -22.87
CA PHE A 128 -4.22 -6.01 -22.07
C PHE A 128 -3.43 -5.59 -20.85
N GLU A 129 -3.97 -5.81 -19.65
CA GLU A 129 -3.33 -5.45 -18.39
C GLU A 129 -3.14 -6.69 -17.52
N TYR A 130 -1.95 -6.83 -16.96
CA TYR A 130 -1.62 -7.83 -15.95
C TYR A 130 -1.00 -7.14 -14.74
N ALA A 131 -1.66 -7.28 -13.60
CA ALA A 131 -1.22 -6.73 -12.33
C ALA A 131 -1.03 -7.85 -11.30
N TYR A 132 0.08 -7.80 -10.58
CA TYR A 132 0.34 -8.65 -9.43
C TYR A 132 0.78 -7.82 -8.24
N GLY A 133 0.11 -8.02 -7.11
CA GLY A 133 0.41 -7.37 -5.84
C GLY A 133 0.48 -8.40 -4.71
N ARG A 134 1.45 -8.24 -3.82
CA ARG A 134 1.54 -8.99 -2.57
C ARG A 134 1.80 -8.04 -1.42
N GLN A 135 0.88 -8.06 -0.46
CA GLN A 135 1.01 -7.39 0.81
C GLN A 135 1.22 -8.43 1.91
N GLY A 136 2.19 -8.18 2.78
CA GLY A 136 2.39 -8.94 4.02
C GLY A 136 2.51 -7.98 5.19
N ASN A 137 1.84 -8.29 6.30
CA ASN A 137 1.98 -7.49 7.51
C ASN A 137 3.28 -7.83 8.26
N LEU A 138 3.74 -6.88 9.06
CA LEU A 138 4.73 -7.08 10.12
C LEU A 138 3.99 -6.85 11.43
N TYR A 139 3.84 -7.93 12.20
CA TYR A 139 3.03 -7.92 13.39
C TYR A 139 3.61 -7.01 14.47
N ALA A 140 2.79 -6.11 15.01
CA ALA A 140 3.18 -5.11 16.03
C ALA A 140 3.03 -5.61 17.47
N GLY A 141 2.81 -6.92 17.69
CA GLY A 141 2.74 -7.47 19.04
C GLY A 141 1.43 -7.23 19.79
N ASP A 142 0.28 -7.39 19.15
CA ASP A 142 -1.02 -7.26 19.83
C ASP A 142 -1.25 -8.30 20.94
N THR A 143 -1.32 -7.82 22.18
CA THR A 143 -1.54 -8.63 23.39
C THR A 143 -2.93 -8.43 23.99
N GLN A 144 -3.86 -7.72 23.32
CA GLN A 144 -5.16 -7.42 23.94
C GLN A 144 -6.01 -8.66 24.23
N ASN A 145 -5.84 -9.73 23.44
CA ASN A 145 -6.57 -10.99 23.58
C ASN A 145 -5.65 -12.21 23.82
N THR A 146 -4.37 -11.99 24.10
CA THR A 146 -3.36 -13.04 24.30
C THR A 146 -2.39 -12.68 25.43
N ASN A 147 -1.75 -13.69 26.04
CA ASN A 147 -0.71 -13.43 27.03
C ASN A 147 0.56 -12.90 26.34
N THR A 148 1.16 -11.84 26.88
CA THR A 148 2.48 -11.35 26.47
C THR A 148 3.52 -12.48 26.61
N ASN A 149 4.21 -12.81 25.52
CA ASN A 149 5.26 -13.83 25.50
C ASN A 149 6.55 -13.29 24.85
N ALA A 150 7.64 -14.05 24.93
CA ALA A 150 8.94 -13.65 24.39
C ALA A 150 8.92 -13.36 22.88
N LEU A 151 8.01 -14.01 22.14
CA LEU A 151 7.86 -13.87 20.69
C LEU A 151 7.19 -12.53 20.32
N VAL A 152 6.29 -12.05 21.18
CA VAL A 152 5.67 -10.72 21.06
C VAL A 152 6.70 -9.63 21.40
N GLN A 153 7.47 -9.80 22.48
CA GLN A 153 8.47 -8.82 22.93
C GLN A 153 9.69 -8.71 22.00
N SER A 154 9.94 -9.73 21.17
CA SER A 154 11.06 -9.74 20.22
C SER A 154 10.77 -9.02 18.91
N ASN A 155 9.53 -8.61 18.66
CA ASN A 155 9.13 -7.82 17.48
C ASN A 155 9.27 -6.31 17.75
#